data_AF-A9FKD3-F1
#
_entry.id   AF-A9FKD3-F1
#
_cell.length_a   1.000
_cell.length_b   1.000
_cell.length_c   1.000
_cell.angle_alpha   90.00
_cell.angle_beta   90.00
_cell.angle_gamma   90.00
#
_symmetry.space_group_name_H-M   'P 1'
#
loop_
_entity.id
_entity.type
_entity.pdbx_description
1 polymer ?
#
loop_
_entity_poly.entity_id
_entity_poly.type
_entity_poly.pdbx_seq_one_letter_code
_entity_poly.pdbx_strand_id
1 'polypeptide(L)'
;MPATHEPSYLVPEAVVAFDEGARQAVYDVIALRRDVRHFEPGRALDRAVLRRILEAAHMAPSVGFSQPWGFVVVRDEAQRARIRESFLRCRQAEAARFPEGRREQYLSYRLEGILEASLNVCVAVDLRPRGEAILGTIVQPEAVRASACCAVQNLWLAARAEGVGVGWVSIVEPAVLRAELRLPPGVEPIAYLCLGHPVAFRRRPMLEESGWRERRAVDEVVHEHGIWQDREDAATPAAGRASEPPRSSLRTTAIPPLDAAAMGASRAHQATLGLPAGSLGRLEQLAAWWAGVRGELPLPLPAPGLAVFCADHGVVAEGVSAHPSAATTARLADVMAGGAAVSALAARHGVRLVAVDVGLAGDLSALPCAPVVPLVPRVVRRGTGNLRREPAMTRDEAARAMEAGAETARALAAEGVTLAGLGNLGIGNTTAATAILCALTGAPPASLAGPGAGLDAEGVARKAGVVAGALALHAPDPTDPLDVLAKVGGLEIAAMAGFALEAARLRVGVVVDGLTACAAALCAARMAPTLRPWLLAAHRAAEPAAALALTELGLEPLFDLGLWAGEGIGAVLGLHLVGACVSTASGLDPRRELARGSGAHGVVPPGSVSGAGSL
;
A
#
# COMPACT_ATOMS: atom_id res chain seq x y z
N MET A 1 -34.64 -11.83 44.72
CA MET A 1 -33.63 -10.81 44.37
C MET A 1 -32.26 -11.36 44.74
N PRO A 2 -31.33 -11.56 43.79
CA PRO A 2 -29.98 -11.94 44.17
C PRO A 2 -29.32 -10.73 44.82
N ALA A 3 -28.71 -10.94 45.98
CA ALA A 3 -27.98 -9.92 46.71
C ALA A 3 -26.90 -9.30 45.80
N THR A 4 -27.05 -8.01 45.51
CA THR A 4 -26.01 -7.20 44.92
C THR A 4 -24.83 -7.19 45.89
N HIS A 5 -23.77 -7.92 45.56
CA HIS A 5 -22.49 -7.77 46.22
C HIS A 5 -22.00 -6.36 45.84
N GLU A 6 -22.30 -5.36 46.67
CA GLU A 6 -21.67 -4.05 46.53
C GLU A 6 -20.16 -4.30 46.62
N PRO A 7 -19.40 -4.02 45.55
CA PRO A 7 -17.98 -4.20 45.61
C PRO A 7 -17.40 -3.29 46.69
N SER A 8 -16.54 -3.84 47.54
CA SER A 8 -15.81 -3.15 48.60
C SER A 8 -14.78 -2.17 48.02
N TYR A 9 -15.24 -1.15 47.30
CA TYR A 9 -14.39 -0.06 46.84
C TYR A 9 -14.38 1.05 47.88
N LEU A 10 -13.23 1.72 47.99
CA LEU A 10 -13.11 2.91 48.83
C LEU A 10 -14.06 4.01 48.30
N VAL A 11 -14.64 4.78 49.21
CA VAL A 11 -15.47 5.95 48.88
C VAL A 11 -14.56 7.00 48.22
N PRO A 12 -14.75 7.37 46.95
CA PRO A 12 -13.84 8.27 46.22
C PRO A 12 -13.62 9.61 46.94
N GLU A 13 -14.68 10.16 47.54
CA GLU A 13 -14.66 11.44 48.26
C GLU A 13 -13.79 11.39 49.53
N ALA A 14 -13.51 10.19 50.05
CA ALA A 14 -12.68 9.99 51.24
C ALA A 14 -11.18 9.84 50.93
N VAL A 15 -10.79 9.75 49.64
CA VAL A 15 -9.41 9.48 49.22
C VAL A 15 -8.88 10.62 48.37
N VAL A 16 -8.24 11.61 49.00
CA VAL A 16 -7.51 12.68 48.29
C VAL A 16 -6.21 12.13 47.68
N ALA A 17 -5.51 11.25 48.41
CA ALA A 17 -4.36 10.50 47.95
C ALA A 17 -4.24 9.20 48.74
N PHE A 18 -3.76 8.13 48.10
CA PHE A 18 -3.40 6.88 48.78
C PHE A 18 -2.14 7.07 49.65
N ASP A 19 -1.96 6.22 50.67
CA ASP A 19 -0.74 6.20 51.46
C ASP A 19 0.50 5.81 50.64
N GLU A 20 1.69 6.09 51.16
CA GLU A 20 2.95 5.87 50.45
C GLU A 20 3.15 4.42 50.01
N GLY A 21 2.79 3.45 50.85
CA GLY A 21 2.92 2.03 50.54
C GLY A 21 2.00 1.61 49.39
N ALA A 22 0.73 2.04 49.44
CA ALA A 22 -0.22 1.79 48.37
C ALA A 22 0.20 2.47 47.04
N ARG A 23 0.70 3.71 47.09
CA ARG A 23 1.24 4.39 45.89
C ARG A 23 2.45 3.65 45.33
N GLN A 24 3.41 3.27 46.18
CA GLN A 24 4.61 2.57 45.75
C GLN A 24 4.27 1.22 45.11
N ALA A 25 3.30 0.48 45.67
CA ALA A 25 2.84 -0.78 45.10
C ALA A 25 2.32 -0.61 43.66
N VAL A 26 1.59 0.46 43.35
CA VAL A 26 1.14 0.75 41.97
C VAL A 26 2.34 0.96 41.04
N TYR A 27 3.32 1.78 41.45
CA TYR A 27 4.52 2.02 40.64
C TYR A 27 5.37 0.76 40.47
N ASP A 28 5.49 -0.07 41.51
CA ASP A 28 6.20 -1.35 41.46
C ASP A 28 5.51 -2.33 40.51
N VAL A 29 4.18 -2.44 40.54
CA VAL A 29 3.41 -3.26 39.59
C VAL A 29 3.65 -2.77 38.16
N ILE A 30 3.60 -1.46 37.93
CA ILE A 30 3.90 -0.87 36.62
C ILE A 30 5.35 -1.22 36.23
N ALA A 31 6.34 -0.95 37.07
CA ALA A 31 7.75 -1.14 36.77
C ALA A 31 8.13 -2.61 36.56
N LEU A 32 7.46 -3.54 37.24
CA LEU A 32 7.77 -4.97 37.24
C LEU A 32 6.88 -5.80 36.30
N ARG A 33 5.85 -5.22 35.67
CA ARG A 33 5.08 -5.93 34.64
C ARG A 33 5.97 -6.31 33.47
N ARG A 34 5.84 -7.52 32.96
CA ARG A 34 6.63 -8.01 31.83
C ARG A 34 5.73 -8.58 30.77
N ASP A 35 6.24 -8.56 29.55
CA ASP A 35 5.69 -9.30 28.43
C ASP A 35 6.21 -10.73 28.50
N VAL A 36 5.45 -11.58 29.19
CA VAL A 36 5.83 -12.94 29.56
C VAL A 36 5.66 -13.87 28.37
N ARG A 37 6.74 -14.55 27.99
CA ARG A 37 6.76 -15.52 26.88
C ARG A 37 6.97 -16.97 27.32
N HIS A 38 7.25 -17.19 28.61
CA HIS A 38 7.51 -18.51 29.19
C HIS A 38 6.61 -18.72 30.40
N PHE A 39 5.81 -19.78 30.37
CA PHE A 39 4.85 -20.10 31.42
C PHE A 39 5.10 -21.53 31.93
N GLU A 40 4.72 -21.80 33.18
CA GLU A 40 4.72 -23.13 33.78
C GLU A 40 3.62 -24.00 33.12
N PRO A 41 3.97 -24.98 32.27
CA PRO A 41 2.96 -25.75 31.55
C PRO A 41 2.11 -26.59 32.50
N GLY A 42 0.81 -26.73 32.21
CA GLY A 42 -0.11 -27.56 32.97
C GLY A 42 -0.60 -26.95 34.30
N ARG A 43 -0.06 -25.82 34.76
CA ARG A 43 -0.55 -25.13 35.96
C ARG A 43 -1.78 -24.28 35.62
N ALA A 44 -2.93 -24.64 36.17
CA ALA A 44 -4.18 -23.93 35.92
C ALA A 44 -4.21 -22.53 36.57
N LEU A 45 -4.87 -21.59 35.90
CA LEU A 45 -5.20 -20.28 36.46
C LEU A 45 -6.56 -20.34 37.17
N ASP A 46 -6.59 -19.92 38.43
CA ASP A 46 -7.82 -19.86 39.23
C ASP A 46 -8.87 -18.96 38.55
N ARG A 47 -10.12 -19.43 38.51
CA ARG A 47 -11.25 -18.70 37.94
C ARG A 47 -11.55 -17.41 38.70
N ALA A 48 -11.38 -17.40 40.02
CA ALA A 48 -11.58 -16.20 40.83
C ALA A 48 -10.51 -15.13 40.55
N VAL A 49 -9.25 -15.55 40.38
CA VAL A 49 -8.16 -14.64 39.97
C VAL A 49 -8.43 -14.09 38.57
N LEU A 50 -8.78 -14.94 37.60
CA LEU A 50 -9.14 -14.49 36.25
C LEU A 50 -10.32 -13.51 36.27
N ARG A 51 -11.33 -13.76 37.11
CA ARG A 51 -12.48 -12.87 37.25
C ARG A 51 -12.06 -11.47 37.72
N ARG A 52 -11.24 -11.36 38.78
CA ARG A 52 -10.73 -10.08 39.26
C ARG A 52 -9.89 -9.34 38.20
N ILE A 53 -9.07 -10.08 37.46
CA ILE A 53 -8.28 -9.52 36.34
C ILE A 53 -9.18 -8.93 35.25
N LEU A 54 -10.24 -9.64 34.85
CA LEU A 54 -11.20 -9.18 33.84
C LEU A 54 -12.08 -8.03 34.35
N GLU A 55 -12.44 -8.03 35.63
CA GLU A 55 -13.14 -6.92 36.27
C GLU A 55 -12.28 -5.65 36.26
N ALA A 56 -10.99 -5.77 36.59
CA ALA A 56 -10.04 -4.66 36.47
C ALA A 56 -9.93 -4.13 35.04
N ALA A 57 -9.89 -5.02 34.05
CA ALA A 57 -9.91 -4.65 32.64
C ALA A 57 -11.19 -3.87 32.26
N HIS A 58 -12.33 -4.29 32.78
CA HIS A 58 -13.63 -3.66 32.51
C HIS A 58 -13.81 -2.30 33.20
N MET A 59 -13.04 -2.00 34.24
CA MET A 59 -12.99 -0.67 34.87
C MET A 59 -12.19 0.36 34.08
N ALA A 60 -11.64 0.02 32.90
CA ALA A 60 -10.88 0.96 32.10
C ALA A 60 -11.74 2.14 31.61
N PRO A 61 -11.13 3.34 31.45
CA PRO A 61 -11.81 4.45 30.79
C PRO A 61 -12.11 4.09 29.34
N SER A 62 -13.22 4.61 28.82
CA SER A 62 -13.59 4.46 27.41
C SER A 62 -14.23 5.73 26.87
N VAL A 63 -14.02 5.98 25.57
CA VAL A 63 -14.66 7.12 24.88
C VAL A 63 -16.17 7.04 25.02
N GLY A 64 -16.79 8.14 25.43
CA GLY A 64 -18.23 8.22 25.64
C GLY A 64 -18.80 7.16 26.59
N PHE A 65 -17.98 6.61 27.49
CA PHE A 65 -18.36 5.49 28.37
C PHE A 65 -18.87 4.25 27.60
N SER A 66 -18.34 4.03 26.39
CA SER A 66 -18.83 3.00 25.46
C SER A 66 -18.52 1.56 25.85
N GLN A 67 -17.46 1.34 26.66
CA GLN A 67 -16.95 0.03 27.07
C GLN A 67 -17.03 -1.01 25.93
N PRO A 68 -16.37 -0.74 24.79
CA PRO A 68 -16.70 -1.41 23.54
C PRO A 68 -16.10 -2.82 23.43
N TRP A 69 -15.38 -3.27 24.46
CA TRP A 69 -14.60 -4.51 24.43
C TRP A 69 -15.42 -5.75 24.78
N GLY A 70 -15.00 -6.89 24.21
CA GLY A 70 -15.37 -8.24 24.62
C GLY A 70 -14.11 -9.06 24.94
N PHE A 71 -14.18 -9.88 26.00
CA PHE A 71 -13.10 -10.77 26.41
C PHE A 71 -13.43 -12.21 26.05
N VAL A 72 -12.81 -12.73 24.98
CA VAL A 72 -12.99 -14.13 24.55
C VAL A 72 -11.91 -14.99 25.19
N VAL A 73 -12.29 -15.82 26.15
CA VAL A 73 -11.38 -16.73 26.88
C VAL A 73 -11.21 -18.03 26.11
N VAL A 74 -9.98 -18.37 25.74
CA VAL A 74 -9.61 -19.54 24.96
C VAL A 74 -8.87 -20.53 25.85
N ARG A 75 -9.51 -21.67 26.14
CA ARG A 75 -8.92 -22.75 26.97
C ARG A 75 -8.58 -23.99 26.14
N ASP A 76 -9.35 -24.24 25.09
CA ASP A 76 -9.21 -25.41 24.23
C ASP A 76 -7.80 -25.45 23.61
N GLU A 77 -7.09 -26.55 23.82
CA GLU A 77 -5.71 -26.69 23.37
C GLU A 77 -5.62 -26.81 21.85
N ALA A 78 -6.56 -27.51 21.21
CA ALA A 78 -6.59 -27.66 19.76
C ALA A 78 -6.83 -26.31 19.06
N GLN A 79 -7.74 -25.48 19.58
CA GLN A 79 -7.97 -24.12 19.12
C GLN A 79 -6.72 -23.25 19.27
N ARG A 80 -6.05 -23.30 20.42
CA ARG A 80 -4.78 -22.58 20.64
C ARG A 80 -3.67 -23.08 19.70
N ALA A 81 -3.62 -24.36 19.38
CA ALA A 81 -2.66 -24.92 18.44
C ALA A 81 -2.85 -24.35 17.03
N ARG A 82 -4.09 -24.25 16.53
CA ARG A 82 -4.40 -23.61 15.23
C ARG A 82 -4.03 -22.12 15.20
N ILE A 83 -4.27 -21.40 16.29
CA ILE A 83 -3.85 -20.01 16.43
C ILE A 83 -2.31 -19.90 16.43
N ARG A 84 -1.61 -20.84 17.07
CA ARG A 84 -0.14 -20.90 17.05
C ARG A 84 0.42 -21.19 15.66
N GLU A 85 -0.24 -21.99 14.84
CA GLU A 85 0.17 -22.20 13.45
C GLU A 85 0.13 -20.89 12.65
N SER A 86 -0.89 -20.05 12.85
CA SER A 86 -0.92 -18.70 12.28
C SER A 86 0.28 -17.88 12.75
N PHE A 87 0.61 -17.94 14.05
CA PHE A 87 1.80 -17.26 14.56
C PHE A 87 3.08 -17.72 13.87
N LEU A 88 3.28 -19.03 13.71
CA LEU A 88 4.50 -19.57 13.09
C LEU A 88 4.64 -19.12 11.63
N ARG A 89 3.53 -19.09 10.87
CA ARG A 89 3.52 -18.57 9.50
C ARG A 89 3.84 -17.07 9.45
N CYS A 90 3.16 -16.26 10.27
CA CYS A 90 3.37 -14.81 10.33
C CYS A 90 4.80 -14.46 10.76
N ARG A 91 5.37 -15.21 11.71
CA ARG A 91 6.75 -15.03 12.17
C ARG A 91 7.77 -15.30 11.07
N GLN A 92 7.58 -16.36 10.28
CA GLN A 92 8.45 -16.65 9.13
C GLN A 92 8.38 -15.54 8.07
N ALA A 93 7.18 -15.04 7.78
CA ALA A 93 6.99 -13.93 6.86
C ALA A 93 7.62 -12.61 7.37
N GLU A 94 7.45 -12.30 8.65
CA GLU A 94 8.05 -11.10 9.26
C GLU A 94 9.59 -11.20 9.28
N ALA A 95 10.16 -12.37 9.53
CA ALA A 95 11.60 -12.59 9.50
C ALA A 95 12.23 -12.25 8.13
N ALA A 96 11.52 -12.52 7.03
CA ALA A 96 11.99 -12.22 5.68
C ALA A 96 12.20 -10.71 5.42
N ARG A 97 11.59 -9.84 6.25
CA ARG A 97 11.70 -8.38 6.14
C ARG A 97 12.99 -7.82 6.73
N PHE A 98 13.71 -8.60 7.53
CA PHE A 98 14.97 -8.17 8.15
C PHE A 98 16.17 -8.53 7.27
N PRO A 99 17.23 -7.68 7.26
CA PRO A 99 18.49 -8.00 6.61
C PRO A 99 19.17 -9.23 7.24
N GLU A 100 20.10 -9.83 6.49
CA GLU A 100 20.95 -10.93 6.96
C GLU A 100 21.70 -10.49 8.24
N GLY A 101 21.67 -11.31 9.29
CA GLY A 101 22.09 -10.94 10.65
C GLY A 101 20.94 -10.58 11.61
N ARG A 102 20.13 -9.55 11.33
CA ARG A 102 18.95 -9.23 12.18
C ARG A 102 17.85 -10.28 12.07
N ARG A 103 17.74 -10.95 10.92
CA ARG A 103 16.81 -12.05 10.70
C ARG A 103 17.05 -13.22 11.65
N GLU A 104 18.30 -13.67 11.79
CA GLU A 104 18.67 -14.78 12.67
C GLU A 104 18.45 -14.42 14.14
N GLN A 105 18.84 -13.19 14.53
CA GLN A 105 18.57 -12.67 15.86
C GLN A 105 17.06 -12.66 16.17
N TYR A 106 16.22 -12.17 15.25
CA TYR A 106 14.76 -12.19 15.39
C TYR A 106 14.20 -13.63 15.52
N LEU A 107 14.67 -14.55 14.68
CA LEU A 107 14.26 -15.96 14.72
C LEU A 107 14.78 -16.71 15.95
N SER A 108 15.77 -16.17 16.67
CA SER A 108 16.20 -16.73 17.95
C SER A 108 15.24 -16.42 19.11
N TYR A 109 14.47 -15.33 19.02
CA TYR A 109 13.62 -14.89 20.13
C TYR A 109 12.33 -15.70 20.23
N ARG A 110 12.01 -16.12 21.45
CA ARG A 110 10.69 -16.62 21.75
C ARG A 110 9.69 -15.47 21.84
N LEU A 111 8.77 -15.38 20.87
CA LEU A 111 7.77 -14.31 20.78
C LEU A 111 6.34 -14.81 21.03
N GLU A 112 6.14 -15.99 21.62
CA GLU A 112 4.81 -16.51 21.99
C GLU A 112 4.86 -17.46 23.19
N GLY A 113 3.75 -17.54 23.91
CA GLY A 113 3.49 -18.54 24.96
C GLY A 113 2.07 -19.11 24.87
N ILE A 114 1.53 -19.24 23.65
CA ILE A 114 0.13 -19.60 23.34
C ILE A 114 -0.26 -20.91 24.01
N LEU A 115 0.56 -21.95 23.83
CA LEU A 115 0.29 -23.29 24.37
C LEU A 115 0.80 -23.50 25.80
N GLU A 116 1.86 -22.79 26.20
CA GLU A 116 2.39 -22.91 27.58
C GLU A 116 1.53 -22.21 28.62
N ALA A 117 0.91 -21.10 28.24
CA ALA A 117 0.04 -20.36 29.15
C ALA A 117 -1.16 -21.21 29.58
N SER A 118 -1.68 -20.94 30.78
CA SER A 118 -2.86 -21.62 31.32
C SER A 118 -4.10 -21.43 30.44
N LEU A 119 -4.24 -20.25 29.83
CA LEU A 119 -5.28 -19.91 28.86
C LEU A 119 -4.83 -18.73 28.00
N ASN A 120 -5.60 -18.41 26.96
CA ASN A 120 -5.46 -17.14 26.25
C ASN A 120 -6.74 -16.30 26.36
N VAL A 121 -6.61 -14.99 26.18
CA VAL A 121 -7.73 -14.04 26.13
C VAL A 121 -7.57 -13.19 24.89
N CYS A 122 -8.56 -13.21 24.00
CA CYS A 122 -8.68 -12.22 22.95
C CYS A 122 -9.52 -11.05 23.47
N VAL A 123 -8.94 -9.85 23.48
CA VAL A 123 -9.67 -8.61 23.68
C VAL A 123 -10.11 -8.11 22.32
N ALA A 124 -11.40 -8.17 22.05
CA ALA A 124 -12.01 -7.70 20.80
C ALA A 124 -12.85 -6.45 21.05
N VAL A 125 -13.11 -5.67 20.02
CA VAL A 125 -13.94 -4.46 20.06
C VAL A 125 -15.15 -4.64 19.16
N ASP A 126 -16.33 -4.32 19.68
CA ASP A 126 -17.58 -4.32 18.92
C ASP A 126 -17.84 -2.94 18.32
N LEU A 127 -17.71 -2.84 17.00
CA LEU A 127 -17.90 -1.62 16.22
C LEU A 127 -19.28 -1.54 15.57
N ARG A 128 -20.18 -2.48 15.87
CA ARG A 128 -21.54 -2.45 15.31
C ARG A 128 -22.31 -1.23 15.86
N PRO A 129 -23.22 -0.63 15.06
CA PRO A 129 -24.03 0.48 15.52
C PRO A 129 -24.86 0.09 16.76
N ARG A 130 -24.83 0.91 17.81
CA ARG A 130 -25.59 0.68 19.06
C ARG A 130 -26.88 1.51 19.16
N GLY A 131 -27.40 2.01 18.03
CA GLY A 131 -28.62 2.80 17.96
C GLY A 131 -28.46 4.27 18.38
N GLU A 132 -27.56 4.56 19.34
CA GLU A 132 -27.20 5.91 19.77
C GLU A 132 -25.76 6.27 19.37
N ALA A 133 -25.52 7.54 19.06
CA ALA A 133 -24.18 8.03 18.76
C ALA A 133 -23.33 8.04 20.03
N ILE A 134 -22.16 7.40 19.99
CA ILE A 134 -21.22 7.40 21.11
C ILE A 134 -20.60 8.79 21.22
N LEU A 135 -20.68 9.40 22.41
CA LEU A 135 -20.10 10.71 22.67
C LEU A 135 -18.60 10.71 22.36
N GLY A 136 -18.15 11.65 21.53
CA GLY A 136 -16.73 11.83 21.20
C GLY A 136 -16.23 11.00 20.00
N THR A 137 -17.06 10.17 19.38
CA THR A 137 -16.61 9.30 18.26
C THR A 137 -16.89 9.87 16.87
N ILE A 138 -17.63 10.97 16.75
CA ILE A 138 -17.92 11.61 15.45
C ILE A 138 -16.62 12.15 14.82
N VAL A 139 -15.80 12.84 15.61
CA VAL A 139 -14.54 13.43 15.14
C VAL A 139 -13.38 12.43 15.25
N GLN A 140 -13.42 11.53 16.24
CA GLN A 140 -12.35 10.55 16.50
C GLN A 140 -12.94 9.13 16.62
N PRO A 141 -13.32 8.48 15.50
CA PRO A 141 -13.90 7.14 15.54
C PRO A 141 -12.91 6.09 16.09
N GLU A 142 -11.61 6.28 15.90
CA GLU A 142 -10.56 5.39 16.41
C GLU A 142 -10.48 5.34 17.95
N ALA A 143 -11.06 6.32 18.65
CA ALA A 143 -11.09 6.35 20.11
C ALA A 143 -11.80 5.11 20.69
N VAL A 144 -12.72 4.50 19.94
CA VAL A 144 -13.37 3.25 20.32
C VAL A 144 -12.36 2.10 20.40
N ARG A 145 -11.47 1.97 19.40
CA ARG A 145 -10.39 0.97 19.40
C ARG A 145 -9.35 1.28 20.47
N ALA A 146 -8.95 2.54 20.60
CA ALA A 146 -7.97 2.97 21.60
C ALA A 146 -8.42 2.67 23.04
N SER A 147 -9.73 2.74 23.31
CA SER A 147 -10.31 2.40 24.62
C SER A 147 -10.00 0.96 25.06
N ALA A 148 -9.91 0.01 24.11
CA ALA A 148 -9.54 -1.37 24.44
C ALA A 148 -8.08 -1.50 24.89
N CYS A 149 -7.17 -0.64 24.45
CA CYS A 149 -5.79 -0.63 24.93
C CYS A 149 -5.72 -0.27 26.43
N CYS A 150 -6.60 0.61 26.91
CA CYS A 150 -6.74 0.89 28.34
C CYS A 150 -7.19 -0.34 29.13
N ALA A 151 -8.18 -1.09 28.60
CA ALA A 151 -8.63 -2.34 29.21
C ALA A 151 -7.51 -3.39 29.26
N VAL A 152 -6.72 -3.52 28.19
CA VAL A 152 -5.54 -4.41 28.16
C VAL A 152 -4.49 -3.99 29.19
N GLN A 153 -4.22 -2.68 29.33
CA GLN A 153 -3.27 -2.19 30.32
C GLN A 153 -3.73 -2.49 31.75
N ASN A 154 -5.00 -2.25 32.09
CA ASN A 154 -5.56 -2.60 33.40
C ASN A 154 -5.48 -4.12 33.67
N LEU A 155 -5.82 -4.94 32.66
CA LEU A 155 -5.68 -6.40 32.72
C LEU A 155 -4.24 -6.79 33.09
N TRP A 156 -3.25 -6.20 32.43
CA TRP A 156 -1.83 -6.51 32.65
C TRP A 156 -1.34 -6.13 34.04
N LEU A 157 -1.76 -4.96 34.53
CA LEU A 157 -1.41 -4.48 35.87
C LEU A 157 -2.05 -5.34 36.96
N ALA A 158 -3.35 -5.63 36.83
CA ALA A 158 -4.06 -6.51 37.76
C ALA A 158 -3.45 -7.91 37.77
N ALA A 159 -3.17 -8.49 36.60
CA ALA A 159 -2.51 -9.78 36.51
C ALA A 159 -1.14 -9.76 37.20
N ARG A 160 -0.33 -8.72 36.99
CA ARG A 160 0.96 -8.59 37.67
C ARG A 160 0.81 -8.52 39.19
N ALA A 161 -0.17 -7.79 39.70
CA ALA A 161 -0.45 -7.70 41.14
C ALA A 161 -0.89 -9.06 41.74
N GLU A 162 -1.62 -9.86 40.96
CA GLU A 162 -2.05 -11.23 41.31
C GLU A 162 -0.95 -12.30 41.12
N GLY A 163 0.26 -11.90 40.71
CA GLY A 163 1.36 -12.83 40.41
C GLY A 163 1.22 -13.61 39.10
N VAL A 164 0.26 -13.22 38.24
CA VAL A 164 -0.01 -13.83 36.94
C VAL A 164 0.82 -13.14 35.85
N GLY A 165 1.42 -13.96 34.99
CA GLY A 165 2.12 -13.50 33.80
C GLY A 165 1.15 -13.22 32.66
N VAL A 166 1.41 -12.17 31.89
CA VAL A 166 0.68 -11.87 30.65
C VAL A 166 1.69 -11.64 29.53
N GLY A 167 1.42 -12.22 28.37
CA GLY A 167 2.19 -11.99 27.15
C GLY A 167 1.30 -11.59 25.99
N TRP A 168 1.65 -10.53 25.24
CA TRP A 168 0.88 -10.14 24.06
C TRP A 168 1.49 -10.74 22.81
N VAL A 169 0.74 -11.62 22.13
CA VAL A 169 1.13 -12.15 20.82
C VAL A 169 0.52 -11.31 19.70
N SER A 170 1.33 -10.44 19.10
CA SER A 170 0.93 -9.52 18.02
C SER A 170 1.17 -10.06 16.61
N ILE A 171 1.87 -11.18 16.49
CA ILE A 171 2.27 -11.80 15.22
C ILE A 171 1.29 -12.93 14.89
N VAL A 172 -0.01 -12.64 14.88
CA VAL A 172 -1.08 -13.60 14.55
C VAL A 172 -2.01 -12.93 13.56
N GLU A 173 -2.46 -13.66 12.55
CA GLU A 173 -3.37 -13.14 11.54
C GLU A 173 -4.75 -12.82 12.13
N PRO A 174 -5.25 -11.58 12.03
CA PRO A 174 -6.57 -11.21 12.54
C PRO A 174 -7.70 -12.06 11.95
N ALA A 175 -7.60 -12.49 10.69
CA ALA A 175 -8.60 -13.35 10.06
C ALA A 175 -8.66 -14.74 10.73
N VAL A 176 -7.52 -15.30 11.12
CA VAL A 176 -7.47 -16.56 11.89
C VAL A 176 -8.11 -16.37 13.26
N LEU A 177 -7.83 -15.25 13.95
CA LEU A 177 -8.51 -14.93 15.21
C LEU A 177 -10.02 -14.80 15.03
N ARG A 178 -10.50 -14.12 13.98
CA ARG A 178 -11.94 -13.99 13.69
C ARG A 178 -12.59 -15.36 13.45
N ALA A 179 -11.95 -16.21 12.64
CA ALA A 179 -12.44 -17.54 12.32
C ALA A 179 -12.46 -18.47 13.55
N GLU A 180 -11.31 -18.61 14.23
CA GLU A 180 -11.18 -19.50 15.38
C GLU A 180 -12.07 -19.08 16.54
N LEU A 181 -12.21 -17.77 16.77
CA LEU A 181 -13.02 -17.23 17.87
C LEU A 181 -14.48 -16.97 17.48
N ARG A 182 -14.85 -17.23 16.23
CA ARG A 182 -16.19 -16.99 15.66
C ARG A 182 -16.69 -15.56 15.92
N LEU A 183 -15.80 -14.58 15.71
CA LEU A 183 -16.16 -13.17 15.88
C LEU A 183 -17.15 -12.76 14.78
N PRO A 184 -18.29 -12.14 15.13
CA PRO A 184 -19.25 -11.70 14.13
C PRO A 184 -18.69 -10.52 13.31
N PRO A 185 -19.24 -10.27 12.10
CA PRO A 185 -18.93 -9.07 11.33
C PRO A 185 -19.11 -7.80 12.18
N GLY A 186 -18.16 -6.87 12.08
CA GLY A 186 -18.12 -5.67 12.91
C GLY A 186 -17.49 -5.86 14.30
N VAL A 187 -17.06 -7.06 14.69
CA VAL A 187 -16.23 -7.28 15.89
C VAL A 187 -14.78 -7.55 15.50
N GLU A 188 -13.86 -6.75 16.02
CA GLU A 188 -12.44 -6.76 15.63
C GLU A 188 -11.53 -7.20 16.79
N PRO A 189 -10.62 -8.17 16.60
CA PRO A 189 -9.64 -8.49 17.61
C PRO A 189 -8.61 -7.37 17.76
N ILE A 190 -8.36 -6.89 18.99
CA ILE A 190 -7.36 -5.86 19.31
C ILE A 190 -6.10 -6.48 19.91
N ALA A 191 -6.25 -7.40 20.87
CA ALA A 191 -5.12 -8.03 21.54
C ALA A 191 -5.36 -9.53 21.74
N TYR A 192 -4.35 -10.35 21.49
CA TYR A 192 -4.35 -11.78 21.83
C TYR A 192 -3.32 -12.02 22.94
N LEU A 193 -3.81 -12.31 24.14
CA LEU A 193 -3.03 -12.34 25.37
C LEU A 193 -2.89 -13.76 25.90
N CYS A 194 -1.68 -14.17 26.25
CA CYS A 194 -1.39 -15.41 26.97
C CYS A 194 -1.37 -15.14 28.47
N LEU A 195 -2.17 -15.86 29.26
CA LEU A 195 -2.24 -15.70 30.72
C LEU A 195 -1.90 -17.01 31.42
N GLY A 196 -1.00 -16.95 32.40
CA GLY A 196 -0.64 -18.11 33.21
C GLY A 196 0.44 -17.80 34.25
N HIS A 197 0.94 -18.83 34.92
CA HIS A 197 2.02 -18.69 35.89
C HIS A 197 3.36 -18.58 35.15
N PRO A 198 4.11 -17.48 35.28
CA PRO A 198 5.37 -17.32 34.59
C PRO A 198 6.45 -18.20 35.23
N VAL A 199 7.34 -18.78 34.42
CA VAL A 199 8.53 -19.48 34.94
C VAL A 199 9.39 -18.55 35.80
N ALA A 200 9.49 -17.28 35.39
CA ALA A 200 10.10 -16.22 36.17
C ALA A 200 9.61 -14.84 35.71
N PHE A 201 9.53 -13.89 36.63
CA PHE A 201 9.44 -12.46 36.30
C PHE A 201 10.85 -11.88 36.14
N ARG A 202 11.22 -11.53 34.91
CA ARG A 202 12.56 -11.01 34.60
C ARG A 202 12.79 -9.63 35.19
N ARG A 203 14.05 -9.32 35.52
CA ARG A 203 14.44 -8.02 36.07
C ARG A 203 14.25 -6.90 35.06
N ARG A 204 14.52 -7.13 33.77
CA ARG A 204 14.30 -6.16 32.68
C ARG A 204 13.41 -6.77 31.58
N PRO A 205 12.87 -5.96 30.66
CA PRO A 205 12.19 -6.48 29.48
C PRO A 205 13.11 -7.39 28.66
N MET A 206 12.60 -8.52 28.17
CA MET A 206 13.40 -9.50 27.41
C MET A 206 14.16 -8.87 26.23
N LEU A 207 13.52 -7.97 25.49
CA LEU A 207 14.12 -7.32 24.32
C LEU A 207 15.22 -6.31 24.69
N GLU A 208 15.17 -5.76 25.90
CA GLU A 208 16.24 -4.92 26.42
C GLU A 208 17.42 -5.78 26.89
N GLU A 209 17.13 -6.85 27.65
CA GLU A 209 18.15 -7.82 28.08
C GLU A 209 18.88 -8.48 26.91
N SER A 210 18.20 -8.67 25.78
CA SER A 210 18.77 -9.29 24.59
C SER A 210 19.40 -8.31 23.59
N GLY A 211 19.47 -7.02 23.95
CA GLY A 211 20.07 -5.97 23.11
C GLY A 211 19.27 -5.65 21.84
N TRP A 212 17.99 -6.01 21.77
CA TRP A 212 17.15 -5.68 20.61
C TRP A 212 16.82 -4.20 20.54
N ARG A 213 16.45 -3.60 21.68
CA ARG A 213 16.18 -2.16 21.84
C ARG A 213 16.16 -1.75 23.31
N GLU A 214 16.55 -0.51 23.59
CA GLU A 214 16.51 0.08 24.93
C GLU A 214 15.31 1.01 25.15
N ARG A 215 14.95 1.20 26.42
CA ARG A 215 13.91 2.16 26.83
C ARG A 215 14.43 3.59 26.63
N ARG A 216 13.67 4.39 25.90
CA ARG A 216 13.91 5.84 25.73
C ARG A 216 13.72 6.59 27.04
N ALA A 217 14.48 7.66 27.25
CA ALA A 217 14.27 8.55 28.40
C ALA A 217 12.90 9.24 28.31
N VAL A 218 12.28 9.53 29.46
CA VAL A 218 10.96 10.18 29.49
C VAL A 218 11.00 11.55 28.81
N ASP A 219 12.10 12.29 29.00
CA ASP A 219 12.28 13.61 28.41
C ASP A 219 12.29 13.56 26.88
N GLU A 220 12.62 12.44 26.24
CA GLU A 220 12.59 12.29 24.78
C GLU A 220 11.18 12.15 24.20
N VAL A 221 10.18 11.83 25.03
CA VAL A 221 8.78 11.66 24.62
C VAL A 221 7.86 12.74 25.21
N VAL A 222 8.43 13.68 25.97
CA VAL A 222 7.75 14.86 26.48
C VAL A 222 8.06 16.03 25.54
N HIS A 223 7.01 16.67 25.05
CA HIS A 223 7.09 17.89 24.26
C HIS A 223 6.53 19.06 25.07
N GLU A 224 7.23 20.19 25.07
CA GLU A 224 6.86 21.34 25.89
C GLU A 224 6.14 22.44 25.08
N HIS A 225 5.58 23.41 25.80
CA HIS A 225 4.87 24.57 25.24
C HIS A 225 3.64 24.23 24.37
N GLY A 226 3.06 23.04 24.56
CA GLY A 226 1.84 22.62 23.86
C GLY A 226 2.03 22.37 22.37
N ILE A 227 3.27 22.26 21.90
CA ILE A 227 3.60 22.00 20.50
C ILE A 227 4.48 20.76 20.38
N TRP A 228 4.37 20.07 19.25
CA TRP A 228 5.30 19.00 18.91
C TRP A 228 6.68 19.60 18.62
N GLN A 229 7.72 18.98 19.16
CA GLN A 229 9.11 19.40 19.00
C GLN A 229 9.88 18.23 18.40
N ASP A 230 10.27 18.36 17.14
CA ASP A 230 11.16 17.39 16.49
C ASP A 230 12.53 17.44 17.14
N ARG A 231 13.11 16.26 17.37
CA ARG A 231 14.46 16.12 17.91
C ARG A 231 15.32 15.43 16.87
N GLU A 232 16.37 16.11 16.42
CA GLU A 232 17.41 15.50 15.60
C GLU A 232 18.20 14.50 16.48
N ASP A 233 18.27 13.26 16.00
CA ASP A 233 18.97 12.09 16.55
C ASP A 233 18.39 11.33 17.77
N ALA A 234 17.71 10.23 17.43
CA ALA A 234 18.02 8.92 18.01
C ALA A 234 17.98 7.86 16.88
N ALA A 235 19.12 7.63 16.24
CA ALA A 235 19.29 6.56 15.28
C ALA A 235 19.04 5.19 15.96
N THR A 236 17.93 4.54 15.63
CA THR A 236 17.75 3.08 15.68
C THR A 236 16.77 2.71 14.57
N PRO A 237 17.04 1.68 13.75
CA PRO A 237 16.24 1.37 12.56
C PRO A 237 14.91 0.74 12.96
N ALA A 238 13.93 1.59 13.25
CA ALA A 238 12.54 1.27 13.04
C ALA A 238 12.18 1.90 11.70
N ALA A 239 11.78 1.06 10.74
CA ALA A 239 11.30 1.47 9.42
C ALA A 239 10.44 2.73 9.54
N GLY A 240 10.97 3.83 9.03
CA GLY A 240 10.42 5.17 9.19
C GLY A 240 9.03 5.27 8.59
N ARG A 241 8.04 5.46 9.46
CA ARG A 241 6.84 6.21 9.13
C ARG A 241 6.81 7.39 10.08
N ALA A 242 7.42 8.50 9.67
CA ALA A 242 7.13 9.80 10.23
C ALA A 242 5.99 10.40 9.40
N SER A 243 4.83 10.55 10.00
CA SER A 243 3.72 11.34 9.47
C SER A 243 3.84 12.75 10.03
N GLU A 244 4.35 13.68 9.24
CA GLU A 244 4.09 15.11 9.43
C GLU A 244 2.64 15.43 8.99
N PRO A 245 1.98 16.46 9.55
CA PRO A 245 0.67 16.89 9.08
C PRO A 245 0.79 17.46 7.66
N PRO A 246 -0.17 17.22 6.75
CA PRO A 246 -0.07 17.69 5.38
C PRO A 246 -0.29 19.20 5.35
N ARG A 247 0.80 19.97 5.35
CA ARG A 247 0.79 21.31 4.79
C ARG A 247 0.68 21.13 3.28
N SER A 248 -0.45 21.56 2.71
CA SER A 248 -0.66 21.68 1.27
C SER A 248 0.45 22.56 0.68
N SER A 249 1.52 21.92 0.23
CA SER A 249 2.53 22.55 -0.60
C SER A 249 2.96 21.52 -1.63
N LEU A 250 2.18 21.39 -2.70
CA LEU A 250 2.73 21.11 -4.02
C LEU A 250 3.76 22.21 -4.29
N ARG A 251 4.96 22.07 -3.71
CA ARG A 251 6.05 23.01 -3.88
C ARG A 251 6.33 23.06 -5.36
N THR A 252 6.32 24.27 -5.89
CA THR A 252 6.64 24.66 -7.26
C THR A 252 8.13 24.46 -7.56
N THR A 253 8.68 23.28 -7.29
CA THR A 253 9.91 22.85 -7.92
C THR A 253 9.54 22.46 -9.35
N ALA A 254 10.10 23.18 -10.31
CA ALA A 254 9.88 22.89 -11.72
C ALA A 254 10.39 21.47 -12.03
N ILE A 255 9.65 20.72 -12.84
CA ILE A 255 10.14 19.44 -13.38
C ILE A 255 11.38 19.75 -14.24
N PRO A 256 12.55 19.16 -13.95
CA PRO A 256 13.74 19.41 -14.74
C PRO A 256 13.56 18.91 -16.17
N PRO A 257 14.20 19.52 -17.18
CA PRO A 257 14.26 18.92 -18.51
C PRO A 257 15.08 17.62 -18.49
N LEU A 258 14.84 16.74 -19.47
CA LEU A 258 15.77 15.65 -19.76
C LEU A 258 17.14 16.23 -20.16
N ASP A 259 18.21 15.48 -19.89
CA ASP A 259 19.56 15.90 -20.24
C ASP A 259 19.81 15.74 -21.74
N ALA A 260 19.74 16.86 -22.47
CA ALA A 260 19.94 16.87 -23.92
C ALA A 260 21.35 16.44 -24.34
N ALA A 261 22.38 16.69 -23.51
CA ALA A 261 23.75 16.31 -23.81
C ALA A 261 23.92 14.79 -23.70
N ALA A 262 23.36 14.16 -22.66
CA ALA A 262 23.36 12.70 -22.51
C ALA A 262 22.57 12.00 -23.64
N MET A 263 21.41 12.55 -24.03
CA MET A 263 20.65 12.05 -25.19
C MET A 263 21.48 12.14 -26.49
N GLY A 264 22.19 13.26 -26.70
CA GLY A 264 23.08 13.46 -27.84
C GLY A 264 24.26 12.49 -27.84
N ALA A 265 24.89 12.29 -26.67
CA ALA A 265 25.99 11.35 -26.50
C ALA A 265 25.56 9.90 -26.76
N SER A 266 24.35 9.50 -26.32
CA SER A 266 23.80 8.17 -26.61
C SER A 266 23.58 7.96 -28.11
N ARG A 267 23.01 8.94 -28.83
CA ARG A 267 22.87 8.88 -30.29
C ARG A 267 24.21 8.85 -31.02
N ALA A 268 25.18 9.65 -30.58
CA ALA A 268 26.53 9.64 -31.14
C ALA A 268 27.22 8.28 -30.94
N HIS A 269 27.06 7.66 -29.76
CA HIS A 269 27.57 6.33 -29.49
C HIS A 269 26.91 5.27 -30.40
N GLN A 270 25.59 5.31 -30.58
CA GLN A 270 24.88 4.41 -31.50
C GLN A 270 25.40 4.51 -32.93
N ALA A 271 25.75 5.72 -33.41
CA ALA A 271 26.31 5.93 -34.74
C ALA A 271 27.73 5.33 -34.91
N THR A 272 28.40 4.93 -33.82
CA THR A 272 29.70 4.24 -33.88
C THR A 272 29.59 2.72 -33.93
N LEU A 273 28.39 2.16 -33.74
CA LEU A 273 28.15 0.72 -33.83
C LEU A 273 28.29 0.27 -35.29
N GLY A 274 28.78 -0.95 -35.55
CA GLY A 274 28.90 -1.52 -36.89
C GLY A 274 27.54 -1.89 -37.54
N LEU A 275 26.44 -1.39 -36.99
CA LEU A 275 25.07 -1.64 -37.44
C LEU A 275 24.63 -0.56 -38.44
N PRO A 276 23.79 -0.88 -39.44
CA PRO A 276 23.16 0.14 -40.27
C PRO A 276 22.37 1.13 -39.39
N ALA A 277 22.53 2.42 -39.65
CA ALA A 277 21.85 3.46 -38.89
C ALA A 277 20.32 3.25 -38.89
N GLY A 278 19.70 3.30 -37.71
CA GLY A 278 18.25 3.09 -37.55
C GLY A 278 17.80 1.64 -37.58
N SER A 279 18.70 0.66 -37.77
CA SER A 279 18.32 -0.76 -37.85
C SER A 279 17.75 -1.33 -36.54
N LEU A 280 18.01 -0.70 -35.40
CA LEU A 280 17.39 -1.06 -34.12
C LEU A 280 16.13 -0.24 -33.80
N GLY A 281 15.75 0.70 -34.69
CA GLY A 281 14.50 1.45 -34.66
C GLY A 281 14.22 2.08 -33.30
N ARG A 282 13.09 1.72 -32.69
CA ARG A 282 12.63 2.28 -31.40
C ARG A 282 13.56 2.00 -30.22
N LEU A 283 14.41 0.97 -30.28
CA LEU A 283 15.39 0.71 -29.23
C LEU A 283 16.45 1.81 -29.17
N GLU A 284 16.84 2.39 -30.31
CA GLU A 284 17.78 3.52 -30.35
C GLU A 284 17.20 4.74 -29.64
N GLN A 285 15.92 5.02 -29.90
CA GLN A 285 15.18 6.12 -29.28
C GLN A 285 15.03 5.92 -27.76
N LEU A 286 14.76 4.69 -27.31
CA LEU A 286 14.63 4.36 -25.89
C LEU A 286 15.96 4.49 -25.14
N ALA A 287 17.06 4.05 -25.74
CA ALA A 287 18.39 4.23 -25.16
C ALA A 287 18.75 5.71 -25.03
N ALA A 288 18.44 6.53 -26.04
CA ALA A 288 18.65 7.98 -25.97
C ALA A 288 17.75 8.64 -24.91
N TRP A 289 16.46 8.26 -24.86
CA TRP A 289 15.54 8.72 -23.83
C TRP A 289 16.04 8.40 -22.42
N TRP A 290 16.48 7.17 -22.19
CA TRP A 290 17.00 6.74 -20.90
C TRP A 290 18.28 7.46 -20.50
N ALA A 291 19.18 7.72 -21.46
CA ALA A 291 20.35 8.58 -21.24
C ALA A 291 19.93 9.96 -20.74
N GLY A 292 18.89 10.56 -21.33
CA GLY A 292 18.36 11.86 -20.92
C GLY A 292 17.71 11.85 -19.53
N VAL A 293 16.97 10.78 -19.20
CA VAL A 293 16.35 10.57 -17.87
C VAL A 293 17.42 10.49 -16.80
N ARG A 294 18.52 9.78 -17.07
CA ARG A 294 19.59 9.57 -16.09
C ARG A 294 20.62 10.69 -16.08
N GLY A 295 20.85 11.35 -17.21
CA GLY A 295 21.86 12.41 -17.36
C GLY A 295 23.27 11.86 -17.49
N GLU A 296 23.44 10.61 -17.89
CA GLU A 296 24.74 9.95 -17.91
C GLU A 296 24.86 8.89 -19.02
N LEU A 297 26.12 8.62 -19.39
CA LEU A 297 26.56 7.56 -20.28
C LEU A 297 27.90 7.01 -19.71
N PRO A 298 28.13 5.69 -19.60
CA PRO A 298 27.32 4.56 -20.08
C PRO A 298 25.95 4.44 -19.40
N LEU A 299 24.99 3.81 -20.07
CA LEU A 299 23.60 3.74 -19.61
C LEU A 299 23.51 2.86 -18.34
N PRO A 300 23.04 3.40 -17.20
CA PRO A 300 22.84 2.59 -16.00
C PRO A 300 21.65 1.65 -16.20
N LEU A 301 21.70 0.45 -15.62
CA LEU A 301 20.54 -0.44 -15.64
C LEU A 301 19.36 0.20 -14.86
N PRO A 302 18.13 0.18 -15.40
CA PRO A 302 16.96 0.64 -14.66
C PRO A 302 16.72 -0.23 -13.43
N ALA A 303 16.32 0.40 -12.33
CA ALA A 303 15.75 -0.25 -11.16
C ALA A 303 14.22 -0.08 -11.24
N PRO A 304 13.48 -1.11 -11.69
CA PRO A 304 12.07 -0.97 -12.02
C PRO A 304 11.17 -1.05 -10.78
N GLY A 305 10.17 -0.18 -10.72
CA GLY A 305 9.09 -0.22 -9.73
C GLY A 305 7.72 -0.05 -10.38
N LEU A 306 6.65 -0.49 -9.71
CA LEU A 306 5.28 -0.31 -10.13
C LEU A 306 4.43 0.03 -8.90
N ALA A 307 3.67 1.12 -8.99
CA ALA A 307 2.65 1.47 -8.01
C ALA A 307 1.26 1.21 -8.59
N VAL A 308 0.47 0.38 -7.90
CA VAL A 308 -0.94 0.11 -8.23
C VAL A 308 -1.82 0.92 -7.29
N PHE A 309 -2.42 2.00 -7.79
CA PHE A 309 -3.29 2.86 -7.00
C PHE A 309 -4.73 2.33 -6.99
N CYS A 310 -5.30 2.19 -5.80
CA CYS A 310 -6.57 1.54 -5.57
C CYS A 310 -7.63 2.50 -5.02
N ALA A 311 -8.79 2.56 -5.66
CA ALA A 311 -9.96 3.27 -5.15
C ALA A 311 -11.27 2.73 -5.75
N ASP A 312 -12.36 2.84 -4.98
CA ASP A 312 -13.70 2.50 -5.45
C ASP A 312 -14.43 3.71 -6.02
N HIS A 313 -15.34 3.48 -6.97
CA HIS A 313 -16.10 4.55 -7.62
C HIS A 313 -17.60 4.49 -7.34
N GLY A 314 -18.18 5.62 -6.93
CA GLY A 314 -19.63 5.73 -6.70
C GLY A 314 -20.47 5.56 -7.96
N VAL A 315 -19.90 5.85 -9.13
CA VAL A 315 -20.58 5.75 -10.45
C VAL A 315 -20.99 4.32 -10.80
N VAL A 316 -20.41 3.29 -10.16
CA VAL A 316 -20.76 1.89 -10.39
C VAL A 316 -22.26 1.63 -10.15
N ALA A 317 -22.90 2.41 -9.26
CA ALA A 317 -24.34 2.34 -9.01
C ALA A 317 -25.21 2.63 -10.26
N GLU A 318 -24.65 3.25 -11.30
CA GLU A 318 -25.34 3.57 -12.56
C GLU A 318 -25.20 2.46 -13.62
N GLY A 319 -24.70 1.27 -13.26
CA GLY A 319 -24.62 0.12 -14.17
C GLY A 319 -23.59 0.28 -15.29
N VAL A 320 -22.48 0.97 -15.01
CA VAL A 320 -21.39 1.26 -15.96
C VAL A 320 -20.23 0.24 -15.93
N SER A 321 -20.45 -0.91 -15.29
CA SER A 321 -19.51 -2.03 -15.19
C SER A 321 -20.28 -3.35 -15.13
N ALA A 322 -19.74 -4.41 -15.75
CA ALA A 322 -20.30 -5.76 -15.62
C ALA A 322 -19.99 -6.41 -14.26
N HIS A 323 -19.02 -5.88 -13.52
CA HIS A 323 -18.64 -6.35 -12.19
C HIS A 323 -19.14 -5.40 -11.09
N PRO A 324 -19.53 -5.95 -9.92
CA PRO A 324 -19.91 -5.14 -8.75
C PRO A 324 -18.69 -4.48 -8.10
N SER A 325 -18.88 -3.42 -7.32
CA SER A 325 -17.78 -2.71 -6.62
C SER A 325 -16.93 -3.62 -5.73
N ALA A 326 -17.52 -4.67 -5.14
CA ALA A 326 -16.78 -5.64 -4.34
C ALA A 326 -15.65 -6.36 -5.11
N ALA A 327 -15.69 -6.37 -6.45
CA ALA A 327 -14.64 -6.96 -7.26
C ALA A 327 -13.31 -6.19 -7.18
N THR A 328 -13.32 -4.89 -6.82
CA THR A 328 -12.10 -4.12 -6.52
C THR A 328 -11.31 -4.81 -5.41
N THR A 329 -11.93 -5.06 -4.25
CA THR A 329 -11.26 -5.68 -3.11
C THR A 329 -10.83 -7.11 -3.40
N ALA A 330 -11.65 -7.89 -4.11
CA ALA A 330 -11.30 -9.25 -4.51
C ALA A 330 -10.04 -9.27 -5.39
N ARG A 331 -9.97 -8.39 -6.39
CA ARG A 331 -8.79 -8.30 -7.26
C ARG A 331 -7.55 -7.82 -6.51
N LEU A 332 -7.73 -6.87 -5.59
CA LEU A 332 -6.63 -6.42 -4.74
C LEU A 332 -6.10 -7.56 -3.86
N ALA A 333 -6.96 -8.43 -3.33
CA ALA A 333 -6.54 -9.60 -2.58
C ALA A 333 -5.65 -10.52 -3.44
N ASP A 334 -6.01 -10.75 -4.71
CA ASP A 334 -5.21 -11.55 -5.65
C ASP A 334 -3.85 -10.89 -5.94
N VAL A 335 -3.83 -9.56 -6.13
CA VAL A 335 -2.57 -8.80 -6.32
C VAL A 335 -1.68 -8.95 -5.08
N MET A 336 -2.24 -8.72 -3.90
CA MET A 336 -1.55 -8.82 -2.60
C MET A 336 -1.03 -10.23 -2.33
N ALA A 337 -1.79 -11.27 -2.69
CA ALA A 337 -1.39 -12.66 -2.54
C ALA A 337 -0.32 -13.11 -3.57
N GLY A 338 -0.05 -12.29 -4.59
CA GLY A 338 0.88 -12.64 -5.68
C GLY A 338 0.25 -13.49 -6.79
N GLY A 339 -1.07 -13.70 -6.75
CA GLY A 339 -1.80 -14.53 -7.72
C GLY A 339 -2.27 -13.79 -8.98
N ALA A 340 -2.29 -12.46 -8.96
CA ALA A 340 -2.67 -11.65 -10.12
C ALA A 340 -1.59 -11.66 -11.22
N ALA A 341 -1.99 -11.41 -12.47
CA ALA A 341 -1.09 -11.37 -13.61
C ALA A 341 0.01 -10.29 -13.45
N VAL A 342 -0.35 -9.11 -12.93
CA VAL A 342 0.61 -8.05 -12.63
C VAL A 342 1.65 -8.50 -11.60
N SER A 343 1.23 -9.23 -10.56
CA SER A 343 2.13 -9.73 -9.51
C SER A 343 3.08 -10.80 -10.04
N ALA A 344 2.58 -11.72 -10.86
CA ALA A 344 3.39 -12.75 -11.51
C ALA A 344 4.45 -12.14 -12.45
N LEU A 345 4.07 -11.17 -13.27
CA LEU A 345 4.99 -10.46 -14.15
C LEU A 345 6.02 -9.64 -13.36
N ALA A 346 5.57 -8.92 -12.33
CA ALA A 346 6.47 -8.12 -11.50
C ALA A 346 7.53 -9.00 -10.82
N ALA A 347 7.12 -10.13 -10.24
CA ALA A 347 8.03 -11.10 -9.64
C ALA A 347 9.01 -11.69 -10.66
N ARG A 348 8.54 -12.04 -11.86
CA ARG A 348 9.39 -12.60 -12.94
C ARG A 348 10.46 -11.63 -13.42
N HIS A 349 10.14 -10.34 -13.47
CA HIS A 349 11.01 -9.31 -14.03
C HIS A 349 11.73 -8.47 -12.97
N GLY A 350 11.66 -8.86 -11.69
CA GLY A 350 12.31 -8.14 -10.58
C GLY A 350 11.78 -6.72 -10.38
N VAL A 351 10.51 -6.48 -10.72
CA VAL A 351 9.86 -5.17 -10.53
C VAL A 351 9.37 -5.06 -9.10
N ARG A 352 9.77 -3.98 -8.42
CA ARG A 352 9.26 -3.66 -7.09
C ARG A 352 7.80 -3.23 -7.18
N LEU A 353 6.89 -4.09 -6.72
CA LEU A 353 5.45 -3.87 -6.79
C LEU A 353 4.88 -3.42 -5.44
N VAL A 354 4.10 -2.34 -5.44
CA VAL A 354 3.36 -1.85 -4.27
C VAL A 354 1.91 -1.53 -4.65
N ALA A 355 0.97 -1.92 -3.80
CA ALA A 355 -0.42 -1.48 -3.89
C ALA A 355 -0.65 -0.29 -2.93
N VAL A 356 -1.46 0.68 -3.33
CA VAL A 356 -1.72 1.89 -2.54
C VAL A 356 -3.22 2.09 -2.38
N ASP A 357 -3.72 2.03 -1.14
CA ASP A 357 -5.12 2.35 -0.84
C ASP A 357 -5.28 3.88 -0.76
N VAL A 358 -5.85 4.48 -1.81
CA VAL A 358 -6.19 5.90 -1.84
C VAL A 358 -7.65 6.12 -1.48
N GLY A 359 -8.52 5.15 -1.81
CA GLY A 359 -9.91 5.22 -1.40
C GLY A 359 -10.75 4.00 -1.68
N LEU A 360 -10.32 2.83 -1.23
CA LEU A 360 -11.14 1.62 -1.21
C LEU A 360 -12.32 1.79 -0.25
N ALA A 361 -13.52 1.44 -0.68
CA ALA A 361 -14.76 1.48 0.10
C ALA A 361 -15.25 0.07 0.51
N GLY A 362 -14.80 -0.98 -0.18
CA GLY A 362 -15.17 -2.37 0.13
C GLY A 362 -14.63 -2.88 1.48
N ASP A 363 -15.13 -4.04 1.92
CA ASP A 363 -14.68 -4.71 3.14
C ASP A 363 -13.24 -5.24 2.99
N LEU A 364 -12.30 -4.55 3.63
CA LEU A 364 -10.88 -4.91 3.58
C LEU A 364 -10.50 -6.05 4.54
N SER A 365 -11.44 -6.56 5.34
CA SER A 365 -11.15 -7.62 6.31
C SER A 365 -10.74 -8.95 5.66
N ALA A 366 -11.08 -9.13 4.38
CA ALA A 366 -10.72 -10.29 3.57
C ALA A 366 -9.33 -10.16 2.90
N LEU A 367 -8.65 -9.01 3.02
CA LEU A 367 -7.32 -8.85 2.45
C LEU A 367 -6.27 -9.70 3.20
N PRO A 368 -5.26 -10.24 2.50
CA PRO A 368 -4.19 -11.01 3.15
C PRO A 368 -3.43 -10.15 4.16
N CYS A 369 -3.24 -10.66 5.38
CA CYS A 369 -2.53 -9.92 6.43
C CYS A 369 -1.00 -10.06 6.29
N ALA A 370 -0.53 -11.09 5.58
CA ALA A 370 0.85 -11.30 5.18
C ALA A 370 0.98 -11.30 3.65
N PRO A 371 0.87 -10.14 2.99
CA PRO A 371 0.86 -10.08 1.54
C PRO A 371 2.26 -10.19 0.94
N VAL A 372 2.36 -10.77 -0.25
CA VAL A 372 3.55 -10.73 -1.11
C VAL A 372 3.76 -9.31 -1.64
N VAL A 373 2.67 -8.64 -2.01
CA VAL A 373 2.66 -7.24 -2.46
C VAL A 373 2.09 -6.36 -1.34
N PRO A 374 2.87 -5.45 -0.72
CA PRO A 374 2.37 -4.65 0.38
C PRO A 374 1.27 -3.70 -0.07
N LEU A 375 0.24 -3.54 0.78
CA LEU A 375 -0.74 -2.47 0.67
C LEU A 375 -0.34 -1.29 1.57
N VAL A 376 -0.06 -0.15 0.97
CA VAL A 376 0.29 1.08 1.67
C VAL A 376 -0.96 1.93 1.83
N PRO A 377 -1.39 2.23 3.07
CA PRO A 377 -2.53 3.12 3.28
C PRO A 377 -2.11 4.57 3.01
N ARG A 378 -2.84 5.21 2.10
CA ARG A 378 -2.83 6.64 1.80
C ARG A 378 -4.26 7.15 1.59
N VAL A 379 -5.12 6.72 2.51
CA VAL A 379 -6.58 6.85 2.39
C VAL A 379 -6.96 8.32 2.48
N VAL A 380 -7.59 8.83 1.42
CA VAL A 380 -8.15 10.18 1.37
C VAL A 380 -9.62 10.17 1.77
N ARG A 381 -10.38 9.19 1.27
CA ARG A 381 -11.80 8.93 1.58
C ARG A 381 -12.16 7.51 1.16
N ARG A 382 -13.30 6.99 1.62
CA ARG A 382 -13.78 5.65 1.25
C ARG A 382 -14.70 5.73 0.02
N GLY A 383 -14.14 5.50 -1.16
CA GLY A 383 -14.83 5.57 -2.45
C GLY A 383 -15.14 6.99 -2.91
N THR A 384 -15.17 7.22 -4.21
CA THR A 384 -15.62 8.51 -4.79
C THR A 384 -17.12 8.70 -4.68
N GLY A 385 -17.58 9.94 -4.79
CA GLY A 385 -18.97 10.27 -5.03
C GLY A 385 -19.45 9.71 -6.37
N ASN A 386 -20.76 9.55 -6.52
CA ASN A 386 -21.31 9.17 -7.82
C ASN A 386 -21.34 10.39 -8.74
N LEU A 387 -20.39 10.46 -9.68
CA LEU A 387 -20.24 11.58 -10.63
C LEU A 387 -21.52 11.94 -11.40
N ARG A 388 -22.51 11.04 -11.50
CA ARG A 388 -23.81 11.33 -12.12
C ARG A 388 -24.69 12.28 -11.30
N ARG A 389 -24.42 12.40 -10.00
CA ARG A 389 -25.26 13.07 -8.99
C ARG A 389 -24.52 14.15 -8.20
N GLU A 390 -23.26 13.90 -7.88
CA GLU A 390 -22.40 14.77 -7.06
C GLU A 390 -20.96 14.71 -7.58
N PRO A 391 -20.07 15.66 -7.22
CA PRO A 391 -18.66 15.57 -7.58
C PRO A 391 -18.00 14.26 -7.09
N ALA A 392 -17.05 13.73 -7.85
CA ALA A 392 -16.30 12.53 -7.46
C ALA A 392 -15.57 12.72 -6.12
N MET A 393 -15.06 13.92 -5.85
CA MET A 393 -14.43 14.32 -4.59
C MET A 393 -14.38 15.85 -4.47
N THR A 394 -14.06 16.36 -3.28
CA THR A 394 -13.78 17.79 -3.12
C THR A 394 -12.44 18.16 -3.77
N ARG A 395 -12.23 19.44 -4.08
CA ARG A 395 -10.94 19.92 -4.60
C ARG A 395 -9.77 19.60 -3.67
N ASP A 396 -9.98 19.74 -2.36
CA ASP A 396 -8.97 19.40 -1.35
C ASP A 396 -8.68 17.91 -1.30
N GLU A 397 -9.70 17.05 -1.46
CA GLU A 397 -9.51 15.61 -1.59
C GLU A 397 -8.71 15.24 -2.85
N ALA A 398 -8.98 15.90 -3.99
CA ALA A 398 -8.20 15.70 -5.20
C ALA A 398 -6.72 16.09 -5.00
N ALA A 399 -6.46 17.22 -4.33
CA ALA A 399 -5.11 17.64 -3.98
C ALA A 399 -4.41 16.66 -3.02
N ARG A 400 -5.11 16.17 -1.99
CA ARG A 400 -4.58 15.13 -1.08
C ARG A 400 -4.31 13.81 -1.79
N ALA A 401 -5.15 13.43 -2.75
CA ALA A 401 -4.94 12.22 -3.55
C ALA A 401 -3.71 12.36 -4.44
N MET A 402 -3.49 13.52 -5.07
CA MET A 402 -2.23 13.80 -5.77
C MET A 402 -1.02 13.73 -4.84
N GLU A 403 -1.12 14.29 -3.63
CA GLU A 403 -0.03 14.23 -2.65
C GLU A 403 0.27 12.78 -2.22
N ALA A 404 -0.75 11.93 -2.04
CA ALA A 404 -0.56 10.50 -1.79
C ALA A 404 0.25 9.80 -2.91
N GLY A 405 0.01 10.19 -4.17
CA GLY A 405 0.81 9.79 -5.31
C GLY A 405 2.26 10.26 -5.24
N ALA A 406 2.46 11.55 -4.93
CA ALA A 406 3.79 12.15 -4.79
C ALA A 406 4.60 11.48 -3.66
N GLU A 407 3.98 11.22 -2.51
CA GLU A 407 4.60 10.47 -1.41
C GLU A 407 5.03 9.07 -1.82
N THR A 408 4.23 8.40 -2.65
CA THR A 408 4.55 7.05 -3.15
C THR A 408 5.74 7.11 -4.12
N ALA A 409 5.81 8.14 -4.98
CA ALA A 409 6.97 8.37 -5.85
C ALA A 409 8.24 8.60 -5.03
N ARG A 410 8.20 9.44 -3.99
CA ARG A 410 9.32 9.66 -3.07
C ARG A 410 9.75 8.38 -2.36
N ALA A 411 8.79 7.59 -1.89
CA ALA A 411 9.09 6.32 -1.22
C ALA A 411 9.79 5.33 -2.17
N LEU A 412 9.29 5.15 -3.40
CA LEU A 412 9.92 4.27 -4.37
C LEU A 412 11.32 4.77 -4.78
N ALA A 413 11.48 6.08 -5.00
CA ALA A 413 12.79 6.66 -5.32
C ALA A 413 13.80 6.46 -4.18
N ALA A 414 13.38 6.63 -2.92
CA ALA A 414 14.21 6.38 -1.74
C ALA A 414 14.62 4.89 -1.62
N GLU A 415 13.80 3.99 -2.14
CA GLU A 415 14.12 2.55 -2.27
C GLU A 415 14.96 2.22 -3.52
N GLY A 416 15.44 3.23 -4.24
CA GLY A 416 16.34 3.10 -5.38
C GLY A 416 15.65 2.89 -6.73
N VAL A 417 14.32 3.03 -6.83
CA VAL A 417 13.61 2.92 -8.11
C VAL A 417 13.99 4.10 -9.01
N THR A 418 14.42 3.81 -10.25
CA THR A 418 14.81 4.81 -11.25
C THR A 418 13.89 4.84 -12.47
N LEU A 419 13.06 3.80 -12.64
CA LEU A 419 12.04 3.71 -13.68
C LEU A 419 10.76 3.12 -13.06
N ALA A 420 9.66 3.84 -13.12
CA ALA A 420 8.42 3.48 -12.44
C ALA A 420 7.23 3.34 -13.40
N GLY A 421 6.40 2.32 -13.19
CA GLY A 421 5.13 2.14 -13.87
C GLY A 421 3.95 2.73 -13.10
N LEU A 422 2.90 3.11 -13.82
CA LEU A 422 1.60 3.50 -13.26
C LEU A 422 0.57 2.40 -13.45
N GLY A 423 0.12 1.79 -12.36
CA GLY A 423 -0.98 0.84 -12.31
C GLY A 423 -2.18 1.40 -11.55
N ASN A 424 -3.35 0.85 -11.82
CA ASN A 424 -4.59 1.23 -11.12
C ASN A 424 -5.49 0.01 -10.92
N LEU A 425 -6.32 0.08 -9.90
CA LEU A 425 -7.32 -0.94 -9.60
C LEU A 425 -8.56 -0.26 -9.01
N GLY A 426 -9.70 -0.33 -9.71
CA GLY A 426 -10.92 0.34 -9.29
C GLY A 426 -12.08 0.07 -10.23
N ILE A 427 -13.11 -0.63 -9.77
CA ILE A 427 -14.30 -0.83 -10.60
C ILE A 427 -14.98 0.52 -10.83
N GLY A 428 -15.31 0.82 -12.09
CA GLY A 428 -15.89 2.10 -12.53
C GLY A 428 -14.88 3.12 -13.04
N ASN A 429 -13.58 2.91 -12.85
CA ASN A 429 -12.53 3.88 -13.20
C ASN A 429 -12.45 4.23 -14.70
N THR A 430 -12.81 3.31 -15.60
CA THR A 430 -12.84 3.60 -17.05
C THR A 430 -13.89 4.68 -17.38
N THR A 431 -14.99 4.72 -16.63
CA THR A 431 -16.02 5.77 -16.78
C THR A 431 -15.46 7.13 -16.35
N ALA A 432 -14.77 7.19 -15.21
CA ALA A 432 -14.11 8.41 -14.73
C ALA A 432 -13.00 8.86 -15.70
N ALA A 433 -12.17 7.93 -16.19
CA ALA A 433 -11.12 8.22 -17.17
C ALA A 433 -11.70 8.77 -18.49
N THR A 434 -12.79 8.17 -19.01
CA THR A 434 -13.50 8.70 -20.18
C THR A 434 -14.07 10.09 -19.90
N ALA A 435 -14.65 10.33 -18.73
CA ALA A 435 -15.19 11.65 -18.37
C ALA A 435 -14.10 12.73 -18.29
N ILE A 436 -12.94 12.42 -17.69
CA ILE A 436 -11.77 13.30 -17.69
C ILE A 436 -11.36 13.66 -19.12
N LEU A 437 -11.24 12.67 -20.00
CA LEU A 437 -10.81 12.91 -21.38
C LEU A 437 -11.83 13.73 -22.15
N CYS A 438 -13.12 13.47 -22.00
CA CYS A 438 -14.18 14.29 -22.59
C CYS A 438 -14.10 15.74 -22.08
N ALA A 439 -13.89 15.94 -20.77
CA ALA A 439 -13.77 17.27 -20.18
C ALA A 439 -12.56 18.03 -20.76
N LEU A 440 -11.38 17.42 -20.81
CA LEU A 440 -10.13 18.07 -21.22
C LEU A 440 -10.03 18.34 -22.73
N THR A 441 -10.77 17.60 -23.56
CA THR A 441 -10.66 17.64 -25.03
C THR A 441 -11.92 18.14 -25.73
N GLY A 442 -13.07 18.15 -25.04
CA GLY A 442 -14.37 18.43 -25.65
C GLY A 442 -14.91 17.30 -26.54
N ALA A 443 -14.24 16.15 -26.59
CA ALA A 443 -14.69 15.01 -27.39
C ALA A 443 -16.02 14.44 -26.85
N PRO A 444 -16.93 13.99 -27.74
CA PRO A 444 -18.24 13.51 -27.34
C PRO A 444 -18.13 12.17 -26.59
N PRO A 445 -18.85 11.98 -25.46
CA PRO A 445 -18.79 10.74 -24.68
C PRO A 445 -19.11 9.48 -25.49
N ALA A 446 -20.00 9.57 -26.48
CA ALA A 446 -20.38 8.46 -27.34
C ALA A 446 -19.23 7.94 -28.24
N SER A 447 -18.22 8.76 -28.55
CA SER A 447 -17.06 8.30 -29.33
C SER A 447 -15.94 7.73 -28.47
N LEU A 448 -15.96 7.97 -27.16
CA LEU A 448 -14.87 7.59 -26.24
C LEU A 448 -15.25 6.47 -25.28
N ALA A 449 -16.53 6.28 -24.97
CA ALA A 449 -16.97 5.21 -24.10
C ALA A 449 -16.69 3.84 -24.75
N GLY A 450 -15.95 2.99 -24.05
CA GLY A 450 -15.69 1.61 -24.43
C GLY A 450 -16.25 0.58 -23.44
N PRO A 451 -16.10 -0.71 -23.76
CA PRO A 451 -16.69 -1.81 -23.00
C PRO A 451 -16.13 -1.93 -21.58
N GLY A 452 -14.93 -1.41 -21.30
CA GLY A 452 -14.25 -1.61 -20.02
C GLY A 452 -14.11 -3.10 -19.72
N ALA A 453 -14.45 -3.46 -18.48
CA ALA A 453 -14.48 -4.85 -18.06
C ALA A 453 -15.76 -5.59 -18.50
N GLY A 454 -15.98 -5.69 -19.82
CA GLY A 454 -16.96 -6.61 -20.41
C GLY A 454 -18.39 -6.12 -20.59
N LEU A 455 -18.62 -4.81 -20.74
CA LEU A 455 -19.95 -4.31 -21.11
C LEU A 455 -20.33 -4.68 -22.55
N ASP A 456 -21.63 -4.90 -22.76
CA ASP A 456 -22.24 -4.98 -24.08
C ASP A 456 -22.53 -3.58 -24.66
N ALA A 457 -23.09 -3.53 -25.87
CA ALA A 457 -23.37 -2.28 -26.57
C ALA A 457 -24.34 -1.36 -25.80
N GLU A 458 -25.33 -1.94 -25.11
CA GLU A 458 -26.27 -1.16 -24.28
C GLU A 458 -25.56 -0.57 -23.05
N GLY A 459 -24.71 -1.37 -22.39
CA GLY A 459 -23.86 -0.93 -21.30
C GLY A 459 -22.91 0.20 -21.70
N VAL A 460 -22.32 0.13 -22.89
CA VAL A 460 -21.47 1.20 -23.43
C VAL A 460 -22.28 2.48 -23.69
N ALA A 461 -23.47 2.37 -24.29
CA ALA A 461 -24.35 3.52 -24.50
C ALA A 461 -24.81 4.16 -23.17
N ARG A 462 -25.14 3.34 -22.17
CA ARG A 462 -25.45 3.79 -20.81
C ARG A 462 -24.26 4.50 -20.16
N LYS A 463 -23.04 3.96 -20.28
CA LYS A 463 -21.81 4.63 -19.81
C LYS A 463 -21.62 6.00 -20.47
N ALA A 464 -21.78 6.09 -21.79
CA ALA A 464 -21.71 7.37 -22.50
C ALA A 464 -22.74 8.40 -22.00
N GLY A 465 -23.98 7.96 -21.76
CA GLY A 465 -25.05 8.80 -21.20
C GLY A 465 -24.74 9.28 -19.78
N VAL A 466 -24.17 8.42 -18.93
CA VAL A 466 -23.73 8.77 -17.57
C VAL A 466 -22.63 9.84 -17.62
N VAL A 467 -21.63 9.66 -18.48
CA VAL A 467 -20.55 10.65 -18.67
C VAL A 467 -21.10 11.98 -19.18
N ALA A 468 -21.98 11.96 -20.20
CA ALA A 468 -22.60 13.17 -20.73
C ALA A 468 -23.38 13.93 -19.64
N GLY A 469 -24.18 13.22 -18.85
CA GLY A 469 -24.94 13.81 -17.75
C GLY A 469 -24.05 14.42 -16.67
N ALA A 470 -22.93 13.78 -16.33
CA ALA A 470 -21.99 14.29 -15.34
C ALA A 470 -21.25 15.56 -15.81
N LEU A 471 -20.83 15.60 -17.08
CA LEU A 471 -20.19 16.78 -17.66
C LEU A 471 -21.14 17.98 -17.69
N ALA A 472 -22.41 17.75 -18.06
CA ALA A 472 -23.44 18.78 -18.07
C ALA A 472 -23.77 19.30 -16.66
N LEU A 473 -23.80 18.41 -15.66
CA LEU A 473 -24.11 18.77 -14.28
C LEU A 473 -22.99 19.58 -13.62
N HIS A 474 -21.74 19.15 -13.77
CA HIS A 474 -20.62 19.70 -13.01
C HIS A 474 -19.83 20.79 -13.74
N ALA A 475 -19.94 20.84 -15.07
CA ALA A 475 -19.20 21.76 -15.93
C ALA A 475 -17.73 21.92 -15.50
N PRO A 476 -16.92 20.83 -15.55
CA PRO A 476 -15.52 20.89 -15.15
C PRO A 476 -14.74 21.83 -16.07
N ASP A 477 -13.86 22.65 -15.49
CA ASP A 477 -13.04 23.59 -16.25
C ASP A 477 -11.89 22.84 -16.95
N PRO A 478 -11.84 22.80 -18.29
CA PRO A 478 -10.80 22.08 -19.04
C PRO A 478 -9.40 22.66 -18.86
N THR A 479 -9.28 23.91 -18.37
CA THR A 479 -8.01 24.59 -18.12
C THR A 479 -7.47 24.36 -16.71
N ASP A 480 -8.30 23.79 -15.82
CA ASP A 480 -7.93 23.42 -14.46
C ASP A 480 -8.07 21.90 -14.25
N PRO A 481 -7.01 21.11 -14.52
CA PRO A 481 -7.08 19.66 -14.38
C PRO A 481 -7.38 19.19 -12.95
N LEU A 482 -7.14 20.02 -11.92
CA LEU A 482 -7.50 19.67 -10.54
C LEU A 482 -9.02 19.78 -10.34
N ASP A 483 -9.67 20.76 -10.97
CA ASP A 483 -11.14 20.86 -11.01
C ASP A 483 -11.76 19.66 -11.75
N VAL A 484 -11.18 19.27 -12.88
CA VAL A 484 -11.62 18.07 -13.64
C VAL A 484 -11.52 16.81 -12.78
N LEU A 485 -10.38 16.58 -12.12
CA LEU A 485 -10.18 15.43 -11.23
C LEU A 485 -11.18 15.43 -10.06
N ALA A 486 -11.43 16.60 -9.46
CA ALA A 486 -12.38 16.73 -8.35
C ALA A 486 -13.81 16.39 -8.78
N LYS A 487 -14.27 16.93 -9.92
CA LYS A 487 -15.67 16.79 -10.36
C LYS A 487 -15.97 15.42 -10.96
N VAL A 488 -15.14 14.92 -11.87
CA VAL A 488 -15.45 13.74 -12.69
C VAL A 488 -14.37 12.65 -12.68
N GLY A 489 -13.36 12.79 -11.81
CA GLY A 489 -12.22 11.87 -11.76
C GLY A 489 -12.33 10.73 -10.76
N GLY A 490 -11.17 10.21 -10.36
CA GLY A 490 -10.99 9.11 -9.41
C GLY A 490 -9.84 9.40 -8.46
N LEU A 491 -9.91 8.90 -7.23
CA LEU A 491 -8.87 9.14 -6.21
C LEU A 491 -7.54 8.53 -6.65
N GLU A 492 -7.58 7.33 -7.21
CA GLU A 492 -6.44 6.65 -7.81
C GLU A 492 -5.93 7.36 -9.06
N ILE A 493 -6.81 8.01 -9.83
CA ILE A 493 -6.42 8.78 -11.02
C ILE A 493 -5.67 10.05 -10.62
N ALA A 494 -6.18 10.76 -9.61
CA ALA A 494 -5.49 11.92 -9.02
C ALA A 494 -4.14 11.50 -8.41
N ALA A 495 -4.08 10.37 -7.71
CA ALA A 495 -2.82 9.84 -7.19
C ALA A 495 -1.81 9.50 -8.29
N MET A 496 -2.22 8.84 -9.38
CA MET A 496 -1.33 8.59 -10.52
C MET A 496 -0.80 9.90 -11.14
N ALA A 497 -1.63 10.95 -11.22
CA ALA A 497 -1.20 12.25 -11.73
C ALA A 497 -0.14 12.90 -10.83
N GLY A 498 -0.34 12.89 -9.51
CA GLY A 498 0.63 13.38 -8.54
C GLY A 498 1.93 12.56 -8.52
N PHE A 499 1.82 11.24 -8.66
CA PHE A 499 2.97 10.35 -8.78
C PHE A 499 3.83 10.71 -10.01
N ALA A 500 3.21 10.89 -11.18
CA ALA A 500 3.94 11.19 -12.41
C ALA A 500 4.73 12.50 -12.32
N LEU A 501 4.11 13.55 -11.77
CA LEU A 501 4.76 14.84 -11.55
C LEU A 501 5.98 14.72 -10.63
N GLU A 502 5.80 14.03 -9.50
CA GLU A 502 6.86 13.90 -8.50
C GLU A 502 7.98 12.96 -8.96
N ALA A 503 7.66 11.85 -9.62
CA ALA A 503 8.63 10.94 -10.21
C ALA A 503 9.58 11.70 -11.16
N ALA A 504 9.04 12.54 -12.05
CA ALA A 504 9.84 13.35 -12.97
C ALA A 504 10.76 14.35 -12.23
N ARG A 505 10.29 14.99 -11.15
CA ARG A 505 11.13 15.86 -10.30
C ARG A 505 12.30 15.11 -9.67
N LEU A 506 12.08 13.85 -9.31
CA LEU A 506 13.07 12.95 -8.73
C LEU A 506 13.96 12.28 -9.79
N ARG A 507 13.82 12.65 -11.07
CA ARG A 507 14.49 12.03 -12.22
C ARG A 507 14.21 10.52 -12.35
N VAL A 508 13.00 10.10 -12.02
CA VAL A 508 12.46 8.77 -12.24
C VAL A 508 11.65 8.78 -13.53
N GLY A 509 12.03 7.94 -14.50
CA GLY A 509 11.26 7.79 -15.74
C GLY A 509 9.91 7.11 -15.48
N VAL A 510 8.85 7.50 -16.21
CA VAL A 510 7.49 7.00 -15.94
C VAL A 510 6.95 6.23 -17.14
N VAL A 511 6.54 4.98 -16.90
CA VAL A 511 5.85 4.14 -17.89
C VAL A 511 4.35 4.13 -17.59
N VAL A 512 3.58 4.65 -18.55
CA VAL A 512 2.12 4.78 -18.48
C VAL A 512 1.49 3.52 -19.07
N ASP A 513 0.57 2.90 -18.31
CA ASP A 513 -0.15 1.68 -18.72
C ASP A 513 -1.31 1.99 -19.68
N GLY A 514 -2.53 1.52 -19.40
CA GLY A 514 -3.70 1.70 -20.26
C GLY A 514 -4.45 3.02 -20.04
N LEU A 515 -5.75 3.01 -20.39
CA LEU A 515 -6.64 4.17 -20.42
C LEU A 515 -6.56 5.06 -19.16
N THR A 516 -6.76 4.48 -17.99
CA THR A 516 -6.86 5.24 -16.74
C THR A 516 -5.54 5.93 -16.39
N ALA A 517 -4.40 5.26 -16.63
CA ALA A 517 -3.08 5.84 -16.45
C ALA A 517 -2.81 6.95 -17.48
N CYS A 518 -3.27 6.79 -18.73
CA CYS A 518 -3.18 7.84 -19.75
C CYS A 518 -4.01 9.08 -19.39
N ALA A 519 -5.22 8.90 -18.83
CA ALA A 519 -6.03 10.02 -18.35
C ALA A 519 -5.34 10.79 -17.21
N ALA A 520 -4.76 10.07 -16.23
CA ALA A 520 -3.97 10.67 -15.15
C ALA A 520 -2.75 11.43 -15.69
N ALA A 521 -2.00 10.81 -16.61
CA ALA A 521 -0.85 11.41 -17.25
C ALA A 521 -1.21 12.68 -18.04
N LEU A 522 -2.36 12.70 -18.72
CA LEU A 522 -2.83 13.90 -19.41
C LEU A 522 -3.18 15.03 -18.44
N CYS A 523 -3.87 14.74 -17.34
CA CYS A 523 -4.10 15.74 -16.28
C CYS A 523 -2.77 16.33 -15.80
N ALA A 524 -1.81 15.47 -15.45
CA ALA A 524 -0.49 15.88 -15.00
C ALA A 524 0.27 16.72 -16.05
N ALA A 525 0.23 16.32 -17.32
CA ALA A 525 0.89 17.04 -18.41
C ALA A 525 0.21 18.38 -18.75
N ARG A 526 -1.10 18.54 -18.48
CA ARG A 526 -1.78 19.83 -18.58
C ARG A 526 -1.43 20.76 -17.41
N MET A 527 -1.17 20.21 -16.22
CA MET A 527 -0.65 20.97 -15.08
C MET A 527 0.82 21.39 -15.26
N ALA A 528 1.65 20.50 -15.81
CA ALA A 528 3.07 20.74 -16.07
C ALA A 528 3.48 20.16 -17.43
N PRO A 529 3.47 20.97 -18.51
CA PRO A 529 3.79 20.52 -19.87
C PRO A 529 5.18 19.90 -20.02
N THR A 530 6.15 20.30 -19.18
CA THR A 530 7.50 19.74 -19.13
C THR A 530 7.56 18.28 -18.65
N LEU A 531 6.44 17.72 -18.17
CA LEU A 531 6.33 16.30 -17.83
C LEU A 531 6.38 15.39 -19.07
N ARG A 532 5.84 15.81 -20.22
CA ARG A 532 5.62 14.92 -21.38
C ARG A 532 6.87 14.11 -21.79
N PRO A 533 8.09 14.71 -21.87
CA PRO A 533 9.30 13.97 -22.23
C PRO A 533 9.66 12.86 -21.23
N TRP A 534 9.20 12.92 -19.98
CA TRP A 534 9.47 11.91 -18.94
C TRP A 534 8.58 10.67 -19.04
N LEU A 535 7.56 10.70 -19.90
CA LEU A 535 6.57 9.64 -20.03
C LEU A 535 6.90 8.71 -21.19
N LEU A 536 6.70 7.41 -20.98
CA LEU A 536 6.65 6.39 -22.02
C LEU A 536 5.28 5.71 -21.98
N ALA A 537 4.59 5.63 -23.11
CA ALA A 537 3.39 4.82 -23.21
C ALA A 537 3.76 3.35 -23.42
N ALA A 538 3.27 2.47 -22.54
CA ALA A 538 3.55 1.05 -22.64
C ALA A 538 2.87 0.42 -23.87
N HIS A 539 1.54 0.52 -23.96
CA HIS A 539 0.81 -0.21 -24.99
C HIS A 539 -0.36 0.57 -25.57
N ARG A 540 -0.77 0.17 -26.77
CA ARG A 540 -2.07 0.58 -27.32
C ARG A 540 -3.14 -0.20 -26.56
N ALA A 541 -3.90 0.49 -25.70
CA ALA A 541 -5.03 -0.11 -25.02
C ALA A 541 -6.22 -0.24 -25.98
N ALA A 542 -7.02 -1.30 -25.83
CA ALA A 542 -8.17 -1.58 -26.69
C ALA A 542 -9.35 -0.60 -26.48
N GLU A 543 -9.30 0.22 -25.43
CA GLU A 543 -10.32 1.26 -25.16
C GLU A 543 -10.24 2.42 -26.15
N PRO A 544 -11.36 2.86 -26.76
CA PRO A 544 -11.38 3.98 -27.72
C PRO A 544 -10.76 5.26 -27.17
N ALA A 545 -11.07 5.58 -25.91
CA ALA A 545 -10.56 6.76 -25.23
C ALA A 545 -9.03 6.78 -25.07
N ALA A 546 -8.37 5.62 -25.05
CA ALA A 546 -6.93 5.55 -24.84
C ALA A 546 -6.15 6.11 -26.03
N ALA A 547 -6.64 5.90 -27.27
CA ALA A 547 -6.01 6.42 -28.48
C ALA A 547 -6.01 7.95 -28.51
N LEU A 548 -7.11 8.58 -28.07
CA LEU A 548 -7.18 10.04 -27.93
C LEU A 548 -6.19 10.53 -26.87
N ALA A 549 -6.15 9.89 -25.71
CA ALA A 549 -5.23 10.27 -24.64
C ALA A 549 -3.75 10.23 -25.08
N LEU A 550 -3.35 9.17 -25.79
CA LEU A 550 -2.00 9.04 -26.35
C LEU A 550 -1.69 10.14 -27.38
N THR A 551 -2.67 10.49 -28.22
CA THR A 551 -2.54 11.57 -29.21
C THR A 551 -2.35 12.93 -28.53
N GLU A 552 -3.17 13.25 -27.52
CA GLU A 552 -3.08 14.50 -26.74
C GLU A 552 -1.75 14.63 -25.97
N LEU A 553 -1.23 13.50 -25.48
CA LEU A 553 0.07 13.41 -24.82
C LEU A 553 1.25 13.49 -25.81
N GLY A 554 1.02 13.18 -27.10
CA GLY A 554 2.08 13.05 -28.10
C GLY A 554 2.96 11.81 -27.88
N LEU A 555 2.39 10.72 -27.36
CA LEU A 555 3.13 9.51 -27.02
C LEU A 555 2.81 8.36 -27.99
N GLU A 556 3.84 7.69 -28.46
CA GLU A 556 3.74 6.47 -29.26
C GLU A 556 3.90 5.23 -28.36
N PRO A 557 2.91 4.31 -28.31
CA PRO A 557 2.98 3.12 -27.47
C PRO A 557 4.09 2.16 -27.92
N LEU A 558 4.74 1.48 -26.97
CA LEU A 558 5.83 0.53 -27.25
C LEU A 558 5.35 -0.72 -28.00
N PHE A 559 4.13 -1.18 -27.70
CA PHE A 559 3.58 -2.39 -28.30
C PHE A 559 2.06 -2.34 -28.43
N ASP A 560 1.52 -3.21 -29.29
CA ASP A 560 0.09 -3.43 -29.48
C ASP A 560 -0.21 -4.92 -29.26
N LEU A 561 -0.74 -5.23 -28.09
CA LEU A 561 -1.02 -6.61 -27.64
C LEU A 561 -2.51 -6.84 -27.37
N GLY A 562 -3.37 -5.86 -27.68
CA GLY A 562 -4.81 -5.93 -27.38
C GLY A 562 -5.13 -6.01 -25.87
N LEU A 563 -4.25 -5.51 -24.99
CA LEU A 563 -4.46 -5.53 -23.54
C LEU A 563 -5.56 -4.54 -23.12
N TRP A 564 -6.41 -4.97 -22.18
CA TRP A 564 -7.44 -4.13 -21.55
C TRP A 564 -7.67 -4.44 -20.06
N ALA A 565 -6.92 -5.37 -19.48
CA ALA A 565 -7.08 -5.79 -18.08
C ALA A 565 -6.70 -4.68 -17.07
N GLY A 566 -5.79 -3.77 -17.43
CA GLY A 566 -5.29 -2.72 -16.53
C GLY A 566 -4.26 -3.24 -15.53
N GLU A 567 -4.40 -2.85 -14.25
CA GLU A 567 -3.52 -3.21 -13.13
C GLU A 567 -2.05 -2.75 -13.23
N GLY A 568 -1.60 -2.23 -14.38
CA GLY A 568 -0.17 -1.96 -14.64
C GLY A 568 0.55 -3.07 -15.40
N ILE A 569 -0.17 -4.04 -15.99
CA ILE A 569 0.40 -5.17 -16.72
C ILE A 569 1.25 -4.69 -17.91
N GLY A 570 0.71 -3.78 -18.72
CA GLY A 570 1.45 -3.17 -19.82
C GLY A 570 2.65 -2.38 -19.31
N ALA A 571 2.49 -1.61 -18.23
CA ALA A 571 3.61 -0.90 -17.63
C ALA A 571 4.76 -1.85 -17.24
N VAL A 572 4.50 -3.00 -16.59
CA VAL A 572 5.55 -3.98 -16.26
C VAL A 572 6.31 -4.48 -17.50
N LEU A 573 5.59 -4.77 -18.59
CA LEU A 573 6.22 -5.18 -19.86
C LEU A 573 7.07 -4.04 -20.46
N GLY A 574 6.58 -2.79 -20.38
CA GLY A 574 7.32 -1.61 -20.80
C GLY A 574 8.60 -1.39 -19.98
N LEU A 575 8.53 -1.54 -18.65
CA LEU A 575 9.69 -1.49 -17.76
C LEU A 575 10.76 -2.51 -18.18
N HIS A 576 10.33 -3.74 -18.47
CA HIS A 576 11.23 -4.80 -18.92
C HIS A 576 11.87 -4.48 -20.28
N LEU A 577 11.11 -3.95 -21.24
CA LEU A 577 11.62 -3.56 -22.55
C LEU A 577 12.70 -2.47 -22.46
N VAL A 578 12.53 -1.49 -21.57
CA VAL A 578 13.57 -0.47 -21.32
C VAL A 578 14.83 -1.13 -20.74
N GLY A 579 14.71 -2.04 -19.78
CA GLY A 579 15.84 -2.78 -19.24
C GLY A 579 16.58 -3.63 -20.29
N ALA A 580 15.83 -4.31 -21.17
CA ALA A 580 16.38 -5.07 -22.29
C ALA A 580 17.11 -4.15 -23.29
N CYS A 581 16.52 -3.01 -23.63
CA CYS A 581 17.12 -1.98 -24.49
C CYS A 581 18.46 -1.49 -23.95
N VAL A 582 18.52 -1.13 -22.66
CA VAL A 582 19.77 -0.70 -22.01
C VAL A 582 20.82 -1.81 -22.02
N SER A 583 20.41 -3.06 -21.77
CA SER A 583 21.33 -4.21 -21.76
C SER A 583 21.91 -4.48 -23.16
N THR A 584 21.09 -4.38 -24.21
CA THR A 584 21.54 -4.50 -25.60
C THR A 584 22.49 -3.37 -25.95
N ALA A 585 22.13 -2.12 -25.65
CA ALA A 585 22.97 -0.96 -25.95
C ALA A 585 24.34 -1.03 -25.25
N SER A 586 24.40 -1.46 -23.99
CA SER A 586 25.65 -1.62 -23.24
C SER A 586 26.48 -2.85 -23.66
N GLY A 587 25.86 -3.85 -24.30
CA GLY A 587 26.52 -5.07 -24.78
C GLY A 587 27.16 -4.93 -26.17
N LEU A 588 26.72 -3.94 -26.96
CA LEU A 588 27.26 -3.63 -28.28
C LEU A 588 28.50 -2.74 -28.13
N ASP A 589 29.69 -3.33 -28.35
CA ASP A 589 30.98 -2.64 -28.29
C ASP A 589 31.64 -2.64 -29.70
N PRO A 590 31.86 -1.47 -30.31
CA PRO A 590 32.53 -1.35 -31.62
C PRO A 590 33.87 -2.10 -31.69
N ARG A 591 34.60 -2.18 -30.57
CA ARG A 591 35.92 -2.84 -30.50
C ARG A 591 35.80 -4.37 -30.58
N ARG A 592 34.69 -4.94 -30.10
CA ARG A 592 34.42 -6.39 -30.17
C ARG A 592 33.87 -6.83 -31.53
N GLU A 593 33.19 -5.94 -32.25
CA GLU A 593 32.70 -6.20 -33.62
C GLU A 593 33.85 -6.22 -34.64
N LEU A 594 34.80 -5.28 -34.55
CA LEU A 594 36.00 -5.26 -35.40
C LEU A 594 36.88 -6.50 -35.23
N ALA A 595 36.96 -7.07 -34.02
CA ALA A 595 37.71 -8.30 -33.74
C ALA A 595 37.07 -9.56 -34.37
N ARG A 596 35.77 -9.52 -34.70
CA ARG A 596 35.07 -10.62 -35.40
C ARG A 596 35.10 -10.45 -36.93
N GLY A 597 35.20 -9.22 -37.43
CA GLY A 597 35.28 -8.90 -38.86
C GLY A 597 36.60 -9.31 -39.54
N SER A 598 37.66 -9.59 -38.78
CA SER A 598 38.95 -10.07 -39.33
C SER A 598 39.04 -11.60 -39.51
N GLY A 599 37.96 -12.34 -39.26
CA GLY A 599 37.93 -13.81 -39.39
C GLY A 599 36.73 -14.29 -40.20
N ALA A 600 37.00 -14.69 -41.45
CA ALA A 600 36.14 -15.49 -42.34
C ALA A 600 34.87 -14.85 -42.93
N HIS A 601 35.03 -14.28 -44.13
CA HIS A 601 34.05 -14.47 -45.22
C HIS A 601 34.78 -14.60 -46.56
N GLY A 602 35.18 -15.83 -46.89
CA GLY A 602 35.52 -16.20 -48.27
C GLY A 602 34.23 -16.22 -49.09
N VAL A 603 34.10 -15.26 -50.00
CA VAL A 603 33.03 -15.22 -51.00
C VAL A 603 33.26 -16.36 -51.99
N VAL A 604 32.37 -17.36 -52.00
CA VAL A 604 32.30 -18.37 -53.06
C VAL A 604 31.32 -17.84 -54.12
N PRO A 605 31.71 -17.73 -55.41
CA PRO A 605 30.82 -17.25 -56.46
C PRO A 605 29.77 -18.32 -56.84
N PRO A 606 28.59 -17.91 -57.36
CA PRO A 606 27.52 -18.85 -57.67
C PRO A 606 27.85 -19.64 -58.95
N GLY A 607 28.08 -20.94 -58.80
CA GLY A 607 28.14 -21.91 -59.88
C GLY A 607 26.73 -22.36 -60.29
N SER A 608 26.49 -22.36 -61.60
CA SER A 608 25.30 -22.84 -62.30
C SER A 608 24.87 -24.25 -61.87
N VAL A 609 23.61 -24.41 -61.43
CA VAL A 609 22.99 -25.73 -61.24
C VAL A 609 22.25 -26.11 -62.52
N SER A 610 22.85 -27.03 -63.27
CA SER A 610 22.16 -27.82 -64.29
C SER A 610 21.79 -29.18 -63.72
N GLY A 611 20.51 -29.54 -63.79
CA GLY A 611 20.07 -30.87 -64.23
C GLY A 611 20.21 -32.08 -63.29
N ALA A 612 19.04 -32.63 -62.98
CA ALA A 612 18.69 -34.05 -63.00
C ALA A 612 19.15 -34.98 -61.86
N GLY A 613 18.19 -35.80 -61.41
CA GLY A 613 18.47 -37.13 -60.86
C GLY A 613 17.58 -37.53 -59.68
N SER A 614 16.62 -38.40 -59.96
CA SER A 614 15.79 -39.18 -59.03
C SER A 614 16.52 -39.64 -57.75
N LEU A 615 15.88 -39.68 -56.59
CA LEU A 615 14.88 -40.66 -56.14
C LEU A 615 14.26 -40.17 -54.83
#